data_AF-A0A537JJT7-F1
#
_entry.id   AF-A0A537JJT7-F1
#
_cell.length_a   1.000
_cell.length_b   1.000
_cell.length_c   1.000
_cell.angle_alpha   90.00
_cell.angle_beta   90.00
_cell.angle_gamma   90.00
#
_symmetry.space_group_name_H-M   'P 1'
#
loop_
_entity.id
_entity.type
_entity.pdbx_description
1 polymer ?
#
loop_
_entity_poly.entity_id
_entity_poly.type
_entity_poly.pdbx_seq_one_letter_code
_entity_poly.pdbx_strand_id
1 'polypeptide(L)'
;MEAVRPNGKHAVWMSRWEVWDRNAPDRRIWRVSYGRVSERRSSTARVADLESLAGRFRSGLADIRRFSSQQECGAFTACFSKAIETLDTRGEKRHGYHQDLAPDGCLPALAPGLLDASQSAWVFGGMGSWNDMAFAGEAQIEYDRTSQQLFLILTEVIQGATNASCAAGDR
;
A
#
# COMPACT_ATOMS: atom_id res chain seq x y z
N MET A 1 3.52 11.87 19.09
CA MET A 1 2.07 11.84 19.38
C MET A 1 1.40 12.86 18.48
N GLU A 2 0.27 12.50 17.88
CA GLU A 2 -0.50 13.39 17.02
C GLU A 2 -1.84 13.71 17.70
N ALA A 3 -2.24 14.98 17.65
CA ALA A 3 -3.50 15.45 18.20
C ALA A 3 -4.31 16.18 17.12
N VAL A 4 -5.51 15.67 16.84
CA VAL A 4 -6.46 16.28 15.92
C VAL A 4 -7.19 17.42 16.62
N ARG A 5 -7.16 18.62 16.04
CA ARG A 5 -7.86 19.80 16.57
C ARG A 5 -9.21 19.99 15.86
N PRO A 6 -10.19 20.65 16.52
CA PRO A 6 -11.52 20.89 15.94
C PRO A 6 -11.54 21.62 14.60
N ASN A 7 -10.47 22.35 14.26
CA ASN A 7 -10.33 23.10 13.00
C ASN A 7 -9.65 22.29 11.87
N GLY A 8 -9.59 20.96 11.99
CA GLY A 8 -8.96 20.08 11.00
C GLY A 8 -7.44 20.18 10.93
N LYS A 9 -6.81 20.81 11.93
CA LYS A 9 -5.35 20.85 12.06
C LYS A 9 -4.86 19.71 12.94
N HIS A 10 -3.76 19.10 12.54
CA HIS A 10 -3.00 18.13 13.32
C HIS A 10 -1.80 18.80 13.94
N ALA A 11 -1.67 18.67 15.26
CA ALA A 11 -0.46 19.07 15.97
C ALA A 11 0.37 17.82 16.26
N VAL A 12 1.61 17.79 15.77
CA VAL A 12 2.58 16.75 16.07
C VAL A 12 3.40 17.19 17.26
N TRP A 13 3.42 16.36 18.29
CA TRP A 13 4.17 16.55 19.51
C TRP A 13 5.24 15.47 19.66
N MET A 14 6.44 15.90 20.01
CA MET A 14 7.54 15.00 20.36
C MET A 14 7.84 15.12 21.85
N SER A 15 8.09 13.98 22.48
CA SER A 15 8.59 13.93 23.84
C SER A 15 10.11 14.04 23.85
N ARG A 16 10.62 14.78 24.84
CA ARG A 16 12.02 14.78 25.23
C ARG A 16 12.10 14.24 26.65
N TRP A 17 12.87 13.18 26.81
CA TRP A 17 13.08 12.47 28.07
C TRP A 17 14.45 12.81 28.60
N GLU A 18 14.53 13.26 29.84
CA GLU A 18 15.78 13.60 30.50
C GLU A 18 15.78 13.09 31.93
N VAL A 19 16.94 12.63 32.37
CA VAL A 19 17.16 12.36 33.80
C VAL A 19 17.36 13.70 34.48
N TRP A 20 16.36 14.15 35.24
CA TRP A 20 16.35 15.46 35.90
C TRP A 20 16.96 15.40 37.30
N ASP A 21 16.54 14.43 38.11
CA ASP A 21 17.07 14.24 39.46
C ASP A 21 17.27 12.75 39.74
N ARG A 22 18.53 12.30 39.69
CA ARG A 22 18.89 10.88 39.95
C ARG A 22 18.61 10.44 41.38
N ASN A 23 18.51 11.39 42.30
CA ASN A 23 18.38 11.15 43.73
C ASN A 23 16.95 11.45 44.21
N ALA A 24 15.98 11.63 43.30
CA ALA A 24 14.59 11.89 43.66
C ALA A 24 14.09 10.79 44.62
N PRO A 25 13.66 11.15 45.86
CA PRO A 25 13.34 10.18 46.91
C PRO A 25 12.13 9.31 46.55
N ASP A 26 11.27 9.79 45.66
CA ASP A 26 10.10 9.09 45.12
C ASP A 26 10.41 8.30 43.84
N ARG A 27 11.70 8.22 43.44
CA ARG A 27 12.20 7.58 42.21
C ARG A 27 11.65 8.18 40.92
N ARG A 28 11.07 9.38 40.94
CA ARG A 28 10.61 10.11 39.75
C ARG A 28 11.76 10.87 39.09
N ILE A 29 12.77 10.12 38.66
CA ILE A 29 14.03 10.67 38.16
C ILE A 29 13.93 11.26 36.75
N TRP A 30 12.86 10.92 36.02
CA TRP A 30 12.62 11.34 34.64
C TRP A 30 11.76 12.58 34.58
N ARG A 31 12.22 13.56 33.80
CA ARG A 31 11.39 14.65 33.32
C ARG A 31 11.05 14.40 31.85
N VAL A 32 9.76 14.46 31.53
CA VAL A 32 9.27 14.38 30.16
C VAL A 32 8.66 15.73 29.79
N SER A 33 9.23 16.38 28.79
CA SER A 33 8.65 17.58 28.19
C SER A 33 8.11 17.26 26.81
N TYR A 34 6.97 17.84 26.45
CA TYR A 34 6.39 17.72 25.12
C TYR A 34 6.48 19.05 24.38
N GLY A 35 7.09 19.04 23.20
CA GLY A 35 7.15 20.18 22.31
C GLY A 35 6.30 19.94 21.07
N ARG A 36 5.51 20.94 20.65
CA ARG A 36 4.84 20.89 19.34
C ARG A 36 5.89 21.16 18.27
N VAL A 37 6.20 20.14 17.47
CA VAL A 37 7.24 20.20 16.43
C VAL A 37 6.68 20.53 15.06
N SER A 38 5.38 20.31 14.85
CA SER A 38 4.71 20.65 13.59
C SER A 38 3.23 20.91 13.83
N GLU A 39 2.65 21.78 13.02
CA GLU A 39 1.21 21.92 12.85
C GLU A 39 0.90 21.82 11.36
N ARG A 40 0.06 20.87 10.97
CA ARG A 40 -0.32 20.65 9.57
C ARG A 40 -1.83 20.67 9.46
N ARG A 41 -2.39 21.23 8.41
CA ARG A 41 -3.78 20.93 8.07
C ARG A 41 -3.83 19.48 7.61
N SER A 42 -4.88 18.76 8.01
CA SER A 42 -5.22 17.53 7.31
C SER A 42 -5.45 17.92 5.86
N SER A 43 -4.59 17.49 4.95
CA SER A 43 -5.02 17.41 3.57
C SER A 43 -6.17 16.42 3.56
N THR A 44 -7.34 16.82 3.08
CA THR A 44 -8.30 15.83 2.61
C THR A 44 -7.53 14.93 1.66
N ALA A 45 -7.46 13.63 1.96
CA ALA A 45 -6.82 12.68 1.06
C ALA A 45 -7.51 12.89 -0.29
N ARG A 46 -6.74 13.25 -1.33
CA ARG A 46 -7.31 13.33 -2.66
C ARG A 46 -7.88 11.97 -2.97
N VAL A 47 -9.17 11.95 -3.31
CA VAL A 47 -9.82 10.75 -3.83
C VAL A 47 -8.98 10.25 -4.99
N ALA A 48 -8.53 9.00 -4.89
CA ALA A 48 -7.76 8.41 -5.95
C ALA A 48 -8.64 8.19 -7.18
N ASP A 49 -8.15 8.58 -8.35
CA ASP A 49 -8.77 8.19 -9.61
C ASP A 49 -8.52 6.70 -9.85
N LEU A 50 -9.55 5.88 -9.63
CA LEU A 50 -9.46 4.43 -9.72
C LEU A 50 -9.16 3.96 -11.15
N GLU A 51 -9.58 4.69 -12.19
CA GLU A 51 -9.27 4.33 -13.58
C GLU A 51 -7.79 4.59 -13.89
N SER A 52 -7.26 5.74 -13.46
CA SER A 52 -5.83 6.03 -13.57
C SER A 52 -4.98 5.01 -12.81
N LEU A 53 -5.39 4.64 -11.58
CA LEU A 53 -4.74 3.58 -10.80
C LEU A 53 -4.79 2.24 -11.51
N ALA A 54 -5.95 1.83 -12.04
CA ALA A 54 -6.10 0.59 -12.79
C ALA A 54 -5.15 0.53 -14.00
N GLY A 55 -5.08 1.63 -14.77
CA GLY A 55 -4.18 1.73 -15.93
C GLY A 55 -2.70 1.61 -15.55
N ARG A 56 -2.27 2.36 -14.52
CA ARG A 56 -0.89 2.30 -14.00
C ARG A 56 -0.55 0.91 -13.45
N PHE A 57 -1.50 0.29 -12.73
CA PHE A 57 -1.31 -1.04 -12.15
C PHE A 57 -1.17 -2.11 -13.23
N ARG A 58 -2.07 -2.09 -14.22
CA ARG A 58 -1.99 -2.96 -15.41
C ARG A 58 -0.64 -2.82 -16.11
N SER A 59 -0.13 -1.60 -16.26
CA SER A 59 1.18 -1.35 -16.87
C SER A 59 2.31 -1.98 -16.04
N GLY A 60 2.32 -1.76 -14.72
CA GLY A 60 3.33 -2.36 -13.83
C GLY A 60 3.27 -3.90 -13.84
N LEU A 61 2.07 -4.47 -13.87
CA LEU A 61 1.88 -5.92 -13.99
C LEU A 61 2.37 -6.45 -15.34
N ALA A 62 2.16 -5.72 -16.44
CA ALA A 62 2.63 -6.14 -17.76
C ALA A 62 4.17 -6.17 -17.83
N ASP A 63 4.82 -5.17 -17.24
CA ASP A 63 6.29 -5.08 -17.18
C ASP A 63 6.88 -6.25 -16.40
N ILE A 64 6.42 -6.49 -15.17
CA ILE A 64 6.96 -7.55 -14.31
C ILE A 64 6.58 -8.95 -14.82
N ARG A 65 5.39 -9.13 -15.41
CA ARG A 65 5.00 -10.40 -16.06
C ARG A 65 5.91 -10.72 -17.24
N ARG A 66 6.25 -9.71 -18.05
CA ARG A 66 7.20 -9.90 -19.16
C ARG A 66 8.56 -10.33 -18.63
N PHE A 67 9.08 -9.63 -17.61
CA PHE A 67 10.35 -9.99 -16.97
C PHE A 67 10.31 -11.42 -16.39
N SER A 68 9.30 -11.74 -15.58
CA SER A 68 9.16 -13.05 -14.95
C SER A 68 9.01 -14.18 -15.98
N SER A 69 8.35 -13.91 -17.11
CA SER A 69 8.25 -14.87 -18.21
C SER A 69 9.59 -15.10 -18.90
N GLN A 70 10.40 -14.05 -19.10
CA GLN A 70 11.73 -14.16 -19.72
C GLN A 70 12.73 -14.91 -18.82
N GLN A 71 12.58 -14.77 -17.50
CA GLN A 71 13.40 -15.46 -16.50
C GLN A 71 12.80 -16.81 -16.05
N GLU A 72 11.83 -17.35 -16.79
CA GLU A 72 11.20 -18.66 -16.52
C GLU A 72 10.61 -18.81 -15.09
N CYS A 73 10.21 -17.70 -14.48
CA CYS A 73 9.59 -17.64 -13.15
C CYS A 73 8.09 -17.99 -13.23
N GLY A 74 7.77 -19.23 -13.61
CA GLY A 74 6.43 -19.63 -14.04
C GLY A 74 5.29 -19.37 -13.02
N ALA A 75 5.50 -19.70 -11.75
CA ALA A 75 4.49 -19.49 -10.71
C ALA A 75 4.15 -18.01 -10.52
N PHE A 76 5.17 -17.13 -10.46
CA PHE A 76 4.99 -15.69 -10.36
C PHE A 76 4.34 -15.11 -11.63
N THR A 77 4.75 -15.59 -12.80
CA THR A 77 4.14 -15.20 -14.08
C THR A 77 2.63 -15.49 -14.10
N ALA A 78 2.22 -16.63 -13.54
CA ALA A 78 0.81 -16.97 -13.40
C ALA A 78 0.07 -16.03 -12.43
N CYS A 79 0.68 -15.66 -11.30
CA CYS A 79 0.16 -14.67 -10.36
C CYS A 79 -0.14 -13.33 -11.05
N PHE A 80 0.85 -12.79 -11.78
CA PHE A 80 0.68 -11.53 -12.51
C PHE A 80 -0.35 -11.64 -13.65
N SER A 81 -0.44 -12.79 -14.30
CA SER A 81 -1.41 -13.01 -15.37
C SER A 81 -2.85 -13.02 -14.84
N LYS A 82 -3.09 -13.66 -13.69
CA LYS A 82 -4.39 -13.62 -13.01
C LYS A 82 -4.79 -12.20 -12.64
N ALA A 83 -3.85 -11.43 -12.04
CA ALA A 83 -4.10 -10.03 -11.71
C ALA A 83 -4.50 -9.21 -12.94
N ILE A 84 -3.81 -9.42 -14.08
CA ILE A 84 -4.17 -8.76 -15.35
C ILE A 84 -5.55 -9.21 -15.84
N GLU A 85 -5.88 -10.50 -15.82
CA GLU A 85 -7.22 -10.99 -16.22
C GLU A 85 -8.33 -10.33 -15.40
N THR A 86 -8.15 -10.18 -14.09
CA THR A 86 -9.10 -9.46 -13.22
C THR A 86 -9.25 -8.00 -13.63
N LEU A 87 -8.16 -7.29 -13.96
CA LEU A 87 -8.24 -5.90 -14.42
C LEU A 87 -8.90 -5.78 -15.80
N ASP A 88 -8.56 -6.68 -16.73
CA ASP A 88 -9.07 -6.69 -18.12
C ASP A 88 -10.57 -6.94 -18.17
N THR A 89 -11.05 -7.79 -17.26
CA THR A 89 -12.47 -8.10 -17.08
C THR A 89 -13.17 -7.18 -16.09
N ARG A 90 -12.50 -6.10 -15.65
CA ARG A 90 -13.05 -5.11 -14.70
C ARG A 90 -13.64 -5.74 -13.43
N GLY A 91 -13.03 -6.82 -12.96
CA GLY A 91 -13.42 -7.53 -11.74
C GLY A 91 -14.52 -8.58 -11.92
N GLU A 92 -14.93 -8.90 -13.15
CA GLU A 92 -15.86 -10.02 -13.43
C GLU A 92 -15.19 -11.37 -13.18
N LYS A 93 -13.92 -11.53 -13.58
CA LYS A 93 -13.14 -12.74 -13.27
C LYS A 93 -12.18 -12.48 -12.12
N ARG A 94 -12.50 -13.09 -10.98
CA ARG A 94 -11.75 -12.95 -9.73
C ARG A 94 -10.92 -14.19 -9.45
N HIS A 95 -9.74 -14.00 -8.87
CA HIS A 95 -8.79 -15.06 -8.55
C HIS A 95 -8.24 -14.97 -7.12
N GLY A 96 -8.57 -13.90 -6.38
CA GLY A 96 -8.18 -13.73 -4.99
C GLY A 96 -8.76 -14.82 -4.10
N TYR A 97 -8.04 -15.14 -3.02
CA TYR A 97 -8.54 -16.10 -2.04
C TYR A 97 -9.72 -15.53 -1.26
N HIS A 98 -9.63 -14.27 -0.84
CA HIS A 98 -10.67 -13.57 -0.11
C HIS A 98 -11.63 -12.89 -1.09
N GLN A 99 -12.86 -13.41 -1.16
CA GLN A 99 -13.93 -12.87 -2.00
C GLN A 99 -14.81 -11.85 -1.25
N ASP A 100 -14.54 -11.64 0.03
CA ASP A 100 -15.33 -10.86 0.98
C ASP A 100 -14.58 -9.62 1.53
N LEU A 101 -13.42 -9.26 0.97
CA LEU A 101 -12.66 -8.06 1.38
C LEU A 101 -13.44 -6.76 1.22
N ALA A 102 -14.44 -6.73 0.34
CA ALA A 102 -15.31 -5.61 0.10
C ALA A 102 -16.77 -6.10 0.11
N PRO A 103 -17.55 -5.79 1.15
CA PRO A 103 -18.97 -6.09 1.16
C PRO A 103 -19.68 -5.40 -0.02
N ASP A 104 -20.68 -6.08 -0.57
CA ASP A 104 -21.42 -5.58 -1.73
C ASP A 104 -22.05 -4.20 -1.45
N GLY A 105 -21.91 -3.29 -2.41
CA GLY A 105 -22.45 -1.94 -2.33
C GLY A 105 -21.66 -0.96 -1.44
N CYS A 106 -20.62 -1.40 -0.71
CA CYS A 106 -19.83 -0.52 0.14
C CYS A 106 -18.73 0.26 -0.61
N LEU A 107 -18.29 -0.24 -1.77
CA LEU A 107 -17.25 0.38 -2.59
C LEU A 107 -17.73 0.62 -4.03
N PRO A 108 -17.14 1.59 -4.77
CA PRO A 108 -17.37 1.74 -6.20
C PRO A 108 -17.03 0.47 -6.99
N ALA A 109 -17.71 0.23 -8.10
CA ALA A 109 -17.65 -1.03 -8.86
C ALA A 109 -16.23 -1.52 -9.23
N LEU A 110 -15.29 -0.60 -9.47
CA LEU A 110 -13.92 -0.94 -9.85
C LEU A 110 -13.04 -1.37 -8.66
N ALA A 111 -13.36 -0.91 -7.44
CA ALA A 111 -12.51 -1.11 -6.26
C ALA A 111 -12.40 -2.59 -5.82
N PRO A 112 -13.49 -3.40 -5.79
CA PRO A 112 -13.36 -4.82 -5.51
C PRO A 112 -12.44 -5.57 -6.48
N GLY A 113 -12.53 -5.26 -7.78
CA GLY A 113 -11.65 -5.84 -8.80
C GLY A 113 -10.18 -5.46 -8.60
N LEU A 114 -9.90 -4.21 -8.22
CA LEU A 114 -8.56 -3.74 -7.88
C LEU A 114 -7.98 -4.47 -6.65
N LEU A 115 -8.79 -4.69 -5.62
CA LEU A 115 -8.39 -5.43 -4.42
C LEU A 115 -8.14 -6.91 -4.73
N ASP A 116 -8.98 -7.54 -5.55
CA ASP A 116 -8.80 -8.94 -5.99
C ASP A 116 -7.53 -9.12 -6.83
N ALA A 117 -7.30 -8.23 -7.81
CA ALA A 117 -6.07 -8.22 -8.59
C ALA A 117 -4.82 -8.01 -7.70
N SER A 118 -4.93 -7.16 -6.67
CA SER A 118 -3.85 -6.93 -5.70
C SER A 118 -3.52 -8.18 -4.89
N GLN A 119 -4.52 -8.98 -4.49
CA GLN A 119 -4.28 -10.27 -3.83
C GLN A 119 -3.45 -11.21 -4.72
N SER A 120 -3.80 -11.31 -6.00
CA SER A 120 -3.09 -12.18 -6.96
C SER A 120 -1.65 -11.72 -7.20
N ALA A 121 -1.41 -10.41 -7.19
CA ALA A 121 -0.09 -9.81 -7.46
C ALA A 121 0.79 -9.65 -6.21
N TRP A 122 0.27 -9.89 -5.00
CA TRP A 122 1.03 -9.75 -3.76
C TRP A 122 2.00 -10.92 -3.56
N VAL A 123 3.22 -10.75 -4.06
CA VAL A 123 4.28 -11.77 -4.02
C VAL A 123 5.43 -11.40 -3.08
N PHE A 124 5.31 -10.31 -2.32
CA PHE A 124 6.38 -9.69 -1.53
C PHE A 124 6.52 -10.19 -0.08
N GLY A 125 5.98 -11.37 0.25
CA GLY A 125 6.07 -11.91 1.61
C GLY A 125 6.01 -13.43 1.67
N GLY A 126 6.47 -14.01 2.80
CA GLY A 126 6.58 -15.45 3.02
C GLY A 126 7.95 -16.03 2.62
N MET A 127 8.15 -17.33 2.86
CA MET A 127 9.33 -18.08 2.40
C MET A 127 9.11 -18.52 0.94
N GLY A 128 10.11 -18.31 0.08
CA GLY A 128 9.98 -18.54 -1.37
C GLY A 128 9.22 -17.41 -2.06
N SER A 129 9.24 -16.23 -1.46
CA SER A 129 8.60 -15.03 -2.02
C SER A 129 9.39 -14.50 -3.21
N TRP A 130 8.80 -13.57 -3.94
CA TRP A 130 9.49 -12.87 -5.01
C TRP A 130 10.76 -12.18 -4.53
N ASN A 131 10.78 -11.70 -3.28
CA ASN A 131 11.94 -11.03 -2.68
C ASN A 131 13.14 -11.96 -2.42
N ASP A 132 12.93 -13.27 -2.46
CA ASP A 132 13.99 -14.27 -2.27
C ASP A 132 14.76 -14.55 -3.58
N MET A 133 14.31 -13.97 -4.70
CA MET A 133 14.93 -14.15 -6.01
C MET A 133 16.20 -13.30 -6.14
N ALA A 134 17.19 -13.83 -6.86
CA ALA A 134 18.40 -13.11 -7.22
C ALA A 134 18.79 -13.46 -8.66
N PHE A 135 19.24 -12.46 -9.40
CA PHE A 135 19.63 -12.57 -10.80
C PHE A 135 21.04 -11.99 -11.00
N ALA A 136 21.61 -12.17 -12.19
CA ALA A 136 22.94 -11.65 -12.53
C ALA A 136 22.85 -10.55 -13.59
N GLY A 137 23.72 -9.54 -13.48
CA GLY A 137 23.90 -8.50 -14.50
C GLY A 137 22.64 -7.67 -14.75
N GLU A 138 22.31 -7.45 -16.02
CA GLU A 138 21.15 -6.63 -16.44
C GLU A 138 19.81 -7.17 -15.92
N ALA A 139 19.69 -8.50 -15.73
CA ALA A 139 18.48 -9.11 -15.20
C ALA A 139 18.21 -8.69 -13.75
N GLN A 140 19.25 -8.45 -12.94
CA GLN A 140 19.10 -7.95 -11.58
C GLN A 140 18.58 -6.51 -11.57
N ILE A 141 19.06 -5.67 -12.49
CA ILE A 141 18.63 -4.27 -12.60
C ILE A 141 17.15 -4.21 -13.01
N GLU A 142 16.74 -5.01 -13.99
CA GLU A 142 15.34 -5.06 -14.43
C GLU A 142 14.43 -5.69 -13.37
N TYR A 143 14.92 -6.71 -12.64
CA TYR A 143 14.22 -7.24 -11.47
C TYR A 143 13.98 -6.16 -10.43
N ASP A 144 15.01 -5.43 -10.00
CA ASP A 144 14.88 -4.39 -8.98
C ASP A 144 13.89 -3.30 -9.43
N ARG A 145 14.01 -2.86 -10.69
CA ARG A 145 13.14 -1.84 -11.29
C ARG A 145 11.68 -2.28 -11.31
N THR A 146 11.39 -3.45 -11.86
CA THR A 146 10.01 -3.95 -12.01
C THR A 146 9.38 -4.31 -10.67
N SER A 147 10.17 -4.86 -9.75
CA SER A 147 9.75 -5.17 -8.37
C SER A 147 9.36 -3.91 -7.62
N GLN A 148 10.22 -2.89 -7.66
CA GLN A 148 9.96 -1.61 -7.00
C GLN A 148 8.73 -0.93 -7.61
N GLN A 149 8.65 -0.87 -8.95
CA GLN A 149 7.50 -0.29 -9.65
C GLN A 149 6.20 -0.99 -9.27
N LEU A 150 6.18 -2.33 -9.28
CA LEU A 150 5.00 -3.10 -8.88
C LEU A 150 4.63 -2.83 -7.42
N PHE A 151 5.58 -2.89 -6.49
CA PHE A 151 5.30 -2.68 -5.07
C PHE A 151 4.69 -1.30 -4.79
N LEU A 152 5.26 -0.25 -5.39
CA LEU A 152 4.75 1.11 -5.24
C LEU A 152 3.34 1.27 -5.80
N ILE A 153 3.08 0.82 -7.04
CA ILE A 153 1.74 0.97 -7.61
C ILE A 153 0.71 0.09 -6.89
N LEU A 154 1.10 -1.11 -6.45
CA LEU A 154 0.20 -2.03 -5.76
C LEU A 154 -0.22 -1.44 -4.40
N THR A 155 0.72 -0.87 -3.64
CA THR A 155 0.38 -0.19 -2.37
C THR A 155 -0.52 1.02 -2.59
N GLU A 156 -0.28 1.82 -3.64
CA GLU A 156 -1.18 2.91 -4.04
C GLU A 156 -2.59 2.40 -4.42
N VAL A 157 -2.69 1.28 -5.13
CA VAL A 157 -3.96 0.67 -5.54
C VAL A 157 -4.75 0.18 -4.33
N ILE A 158 -4.12 -0.54 -3.40
CA ILE A 158 -4.78 -0.98 -2.16
C ILE A 158 -5.29 0.25 -1.39
N GLN A 159 -4.45 1.26 -1.19
CA GLN A 159 -4.84 2.47 -0.50
C GLN A 159 -6.00 3.20 -1.21
N GLY A 160 -5.93 3.34 -2.54
CA GLY A 160 -6.96 4.01 -3.34
C GLY A 160 -8.29 3.27 -3.33
N ALA A 161 -8.27 1.95 -3.52
CA ALA A 161 -9.46 1.12 -3.56
C ALA A 161 -10.14 1.01 -2.19
N THR A 162 -9.39 0.81 -1.10
CA THR A 162 -9.95 0.73 0.26
C THR A 162 -10.55 2.06 0.72
N ASN A 163 -9.94 3.20 0.36
CA ASN A 163 -10.45 4.53 0.72
C ASN A 163 -11.50 5.07 -0.26
N ALA A 164 -11.90 4.30 -1.28
CA ALA A 164 -12.81 4.77 -2.31
C ALA A 164 -14.23 5.11 -1.78
N SER A 165 -14.63 4.52 -0.65
CA SER A 165 -15.89 4.87 0.03
C SER A 165 -15.88 6.28 0.64
N CYS A 166 -14.71 6.78 1.04
CA CYS A 166 -14.57 8.14 1.59
C CYS A 166 -14.82 9.23 0.54
N ALA A 167 -14.79 8.88 -0.75
CA ALA A 167 -15.14 9.76 -1.85
C ALA A 167 -16.66 9.90 -2.07
N ALA A 168 -17.44 8.93 -1.60
CA ALA A 168 -18.87 8.86 -1.85
C ALA A 168 -19.71 9.63 -0.82
N GLY A 169 -19.07 10.24 0.19
CA GLY A 169 -19.71 10.91 1.34
C GLY A 169 -20.28 12.31 1.10
N ASP A 170 -20.21 12.84 -0.12
CA ASP A 170 -20.79 14.15 -0.49
C ASP A 170 -22.15 14.01 -1.23
N ARG A 171 -22.95 12.98 -0.93
CA ARG A 171 -24.33 12.84 -1.44
C ARG A 171 -25.37 12.91 -0.33
#